data_AF-A0A2E8J644-F1
#
_entry.id   AF-A0A2E8J644-F1
#
_cell.length_a   1.000
_cell.length_b   1.000
_cell.length_c   1.000
_cell.angle_alpha   90.00
_cell.angle_beta   90.00
_cell.angle_gamma   90.00
#
_symmetry.space_group_name_H-M   'P 1'
#
loop_
_entity.id
_entity.type
_entity.pdbx_description
1 polymer ?
#
loop_
_entity_poly.entity_id
_entity_poly.type
_entity_poly.pdbx_seq_one_letter_code
_entity_poly.pdbx_strand_id
1 'polypeptide(L)'
;MNYCATCHSAKFMRFERLSEDLEMAPEVVMTDLVRFGASKLSDTIPAAIDSETAEKSFGVAPPDLTLVAKYRGIDWVYSYLMGFYKDSSAPTGYNNHLLENVAMPWVMASLQEASSEKEFSELMRDLTNFMAYMSEPVRPFRESFGKYVLGFLMILLVSVRLLKNEYWRDMNEQ
;
A
#
# COMPACT_ATOMS: atom_id res chain seq x y z
N MET A 1 -6.88 -6.65 -8.27
CA MET A 1 -6.74 -5.54 -9.25
C MET A 1 -8.07 -5.08 -9.85
N ASN A 2 -8.95 -6.00 -10.30
CA ASN A 2 -10.16 -5.65 -11.05
C ASN A 2 -11.16 -4.70 -10.34
N TYR A 3 -11.26 -4.73 -9.01
CA TYR A 3 -12.14 -3.85 -8.26
C TYR A 3 -11.59 -2.43 -8.05
N CYS A 4 -10.27 -2.27 -8.11
CA CYS A 4 -9.60 -1.02 -7.72
C CYS A 4 -9.02 -0.29 -8.92
N ALA A 5 -8.34 -1.01 -9.82
CA ALA A 5 -7.56 -0.44 -10.93
C ALA A 5 -8.43 0.25 -12.00
N THR A 6 -9.74 0.02 -11.99
CA THR A 6 -10.68 0.77 -12.83
C THR A 6 -10.71 2.26 -12.45
N CYS A 7 -10.66 2.58 -11.15
CA CYS A 7 -10.76 3.95 -10.66
C CYS A 7 -9.43 4.48 -10.09
N HIS A 8 -8.63 3.61 -9.51
CA HIS A 8 -7.42 3.96 -8.79
C HIS A 8 -6.17 3.53 -9.53
N SER A 9 -5.16 4.40 -9.55
CA SER A 9 -3.84 4.04 -10.06
C SER A 9 -2.93 3.52 -8.94
N ALA A 10 -1.84 2.88 -9.34
CA ALA A 10 -0.66 2.71 -8.51
C ALA A 10 0.59 3.12 -9.32
N LYS A 11 0.74 4.44 -9.50
CA LYS A 11 1.71 5.09 -10.39
C LYS A 11 3.17 4.88 -9.99
N PHE A 12 3.45 4.47 -8.76
CA PHE A 12 4.82 4.16 -8.32
C PHE A 12 5.12 2.66 -8.23
N MET A 13 4.16 1.80 -8.61
CA MET A 13 4.36 0.35 -8.73
C MET A 13 4.47 -0.06 -10.20
N ARG A 14 5.55 -0.77 -10.54
CA ARG A 14 5.75 -1.39 -11.87
C ARG A 14 5.27 -2.84 -11.87
N PHE A 15 4.77 -3.31 -13.01
CA PHE A 15 4.36 -4.71 -13.18
C PHE A 15 5.53 -5.69 -13.06
N GLU A 16 6.73 -5.29 -13.48
CA GLU A 16 7.97 -6.06 -13.33
C GLU A 16 8.24 -6.39 -11.86
N ARG A 17 8.14 -5.39 -10.97
CA ARG A 17 8.38 -5.59 -9.54
C ARG A 17 7.35 -6.54 -8.93
N LEU A 18 6.10 -6.45 -9.35
CA LEU A 18 5.03 -7.36 -8.96
C LEU A 18 5.34 -8.79 -9.41
N SER A 19 5.80 -8.96 -10.64
CA SER A 19 6.20 -10.25 -11.22
C SER A 19 7.33 -10.89 -10.43
N GLU A 20 8.38 -10.13 -10.14
CA GLU A 20 9.55 -10.60 -9.39
C GLU A 20 9.22 -10.95 -7.94
N ASP A 21 8.56 -10.04 -7.21
CA ASP A 21 8.35 -10.19 -5.78
C ASP A 21 7.28 -11.22 -5.42
N LEU A 22 6.28 -11.41 -6.29
CA LEU A 22 5.21 -12.40 -6.09
C LEU A 22 5.45 -13.69 -6.86
N GLU A 23 6.63 -13.87 -7.46
CA GLU A 23 7.02 -15.06 -8.23
C GLU A 23 5.99 -15.42 -9.33
N MET A 24 5.39 -14.39 -9.94
CA MET A 24 4.43 -14.57 -11.04
C MET A 24 5.18 -14.64 -12.36
N ALA A 25 4.81 -15.60 -13.21
CA ALA A 25 5.35 -15.70 -14.56
C ALA A 25 5.11 -14.37 -15.31
N PRO A 26 6.14 -13.76 -15.95
CA PRO A 26 6.01 -12.51 -16.67
C PRO A 26 4.88 -12.51 -17.70
N GLU A 27 4.65 -13.66 -18.35
CA GLU A 27 3.59 -13.87 -19.31
C GLU A 27 2.21 -13.72 -18.67
N VAL A 28 1.99 -14.28 -17.48
CA VAL A 28 0.72 -14.17 -16.73
C VAL A 28 0.46 -12.73 -16.33
N VAL A 29 1.49 -12.01 -15.87
CA VAL A 29 1.35 -10.60 -15.53
C VAL A 29 0.96 -9.78 -16.76
N MET A 30 1.61 -10.02 -17.90
CA MET A 30 1.28 -9.37 -19.16
C MET A 30 -0.13 -9.70 -19.65
N THR A 31 -0.56 -10.97 -19.57
CA THR A 31 -1.87 -11.38 -20.08
C THR A 31 -3.01 -10.97 -19.18
N ASP A 32 -2.82 -10.96 -17.85
CA ASP A 32 -3.94 -10.87 -16.92
C ASP A 32 -4.00 -9.51 -16.20
N LEU A 33 -2.86 -8.85 -15.99
CA LEU A 33 -2.76 -7.66 -15.15
C LEU A 33 -2.44 -6.39 -15.94
N VAL A 34 -1.61 -6.46 -16.97
CA VAL A 34 -1.25 -5.30 -17.80
C VAL A 34 -2.48 -4.85 -18.60
N ARG A 35 -3.00 -3.66 -18.27
CA ARG A 35 -4.27 -3.11 -18.78
C ARG A 35 -4.24 -1.59 -18.85
N PHE A 36 -5.32 -1.01 -19.40
CA PHE A 36 -5.63 0.42 -19.35
C PHE A 36 -4.52 1.33 -19.90
N GLY A 37 -3.95 0.93 -21.06
CA GLY A 37 -2.91 1.68 -21.76
C GLY A 37 -1.48 1.29 -21.39
N ALA A 38 -1.27 0.50 -20.33
CA ALA A 38 0.01 -0.17 -20.12
C ALA A 38 0.24 -1.26 -21.17
N SER A 39 1.50 -1.44 -21.57
CA SER A 39 1.90 -2.33 -22.67
C SER A 39 3.14 -3.16 -22.36
N LYS A 40 3.88 -2.83 -21.29
CA LYS A 40 5.14 -3.46 -20.91
C LYS A 40 5.18 -3.75 -19.41
N LEU A 41 5.99 -4.72 -19.01
CA LEU A 41 6.26 -4.99 -17.58
C LEU A 41 6.90 -3.80 -16.86
N SER A 42 7.71 -3.03 -17.56
CA SER A 42 8.32 -1.83 -17.00
C SER A 42 7.31 -0.69 -16.82
N ASP A 43 6.10 -0.78 -17.37
CA ASP A 43 5.07 0.23 -17.14
C ASP A 43 4.54 0.16 -15.70
N THR A 44 4.00 1.27 -15.23
CA THR A 44 3.33 1.36 -13.93
C THR A 44 1.88 0.93 -14.04
N ILE A 45 1.15 0.82 -12.93
CA ILE A 45 -0.28 0.46 -12.94
C ILE A 45 -1.15 1.72 -13.12
N PRO A 46 -1.70 1.99 -14.33
CA PRO A 46 -2.61 3.11 -14.54
C PRO A 46 -4.01 2.82 -13.98
N ALA A 47 -4.78 3.89 -13.75
CA ALA A 47 -6.22 3.80 -13.60
C ALA A 47 -6.89 3.75 -14.97
N ALA A 48 -8.04 3.08 -15.10
CA ALA A 48 -8.82 3.09 -16.34
C ALA A 48 -9.50 4.45 -16.59
N ILE A 49 -10.03 5.07 -15.54
CA ILE A 49 -10.65 6.40 -15.60
C ILE A 49 -9.59 7.50 -15.44
N ASP A 50 -9.73 8.58 -16.20
CA ASP A 50 -8.92 9.77 -15.99
C ASP A 50 -9.43 10.59 -14.79
N SER A 51 -8.53 11.36 -14.18
CA SER A 51 -8.82 12.12 -12.96
C SER A 51 -9.92 13.15 -13.14
N GLU A 52 -10.01 13.79 -14.32
CA GLU A 52 -10.97 14.86 -14.58
C GLU A 52 -12.38 14.31 -14.73
N THR A 53 -12.53 13.22 -15.50
CA THR A 53 -13.80 12.49 -15.64
C THR A 53 -14.25 11.92 -14.30
N ALA A 54 -13.32 11.38 -13.50
CA ALA A 54 -13.64 10.85 -12.19
C ALA A 54 -14.13 11.95 -11.23
N GLU A 55 -13.47 13.12 -11.21
CA GLU A 55 -13.90 14.26 -10.40
C GLU A 55 -15.28 14.78 -10.82
N LYS A 56 -15.56 14.85 -12.12
CA LYS A 56 -16.89 15.20 -12.64
C LYS A 56 -17.97 14.18 -12.25
N SER A 57 -17.62 12.90 -12.15
CA SER A 57 -18.57 11.81 -11.90
C SER A 57 -18.83 11.55 -10.43
N PHE A 58 -17.80 11.67 -9.59
CA PHE A 58 -17.83 11.34 -8.16
C PHE A 58 -17.66 12.55 -7.24
N GLY A 59 -17.42 13.75 -7.80
CA GLY A 59 -17.14 14.98 -7.06
C GLY A 59 -15.70 15.11 -6.57
N VAL A 60 -14.92 14.02 -6.57
CA VAL A 60 -13.50 14.00 -6.21
C VAL A 60 -12.75 13.00 -7.07
N ALA A 61 -11.50 13.32 -7.37
CA ALA A 61 -10.61 12.38 -8.06
C ALA A 61 -10.21 11.22 -7.13
N PRO A 62 -10.29 9.95 -7.58
CA PRO A 62 -9.79 8.81 -6.83
C PRO A 62 -8.28 8.97 -6.55
N PRO A 63 -7.83 8.78 -5.29
CA PRO A 63 -6.42 8.87 -4.97
C PRO A 63 -5.62 7.73 -5.61
N ASP A 64 -4.34 7.98 -5.89
CA ASP A 64 -3.37 6.95 -6.19
C ASP A 64 -3.13 6.06 -4.95
N LEU A 65 -3.18 4.74 -5.13
CA LEU A 65 -3.12 3.79 -4.03
C LEU A 65 -1.70 3.33 -3.67
N THR A 66 -0.66 3.72 -4.41
CA THR A 66 0.68 3.16 -4.19
C THR A 66 1.15 3.35 -2.75
N LEU A 67 0.90 4.52 -2.15
CA LEU A 67 1.41 4.85 -0.81
C LEU A 67 0.31 5.01 0.25
N VAL A 68 -0.93 4.64 -0.05
CA VAL A 68 -2.07 4.92 0.85
C VAL A 68 -1.93 4.15 2.17
N ALA A 69 -1.50 2.90 2.14
CA ALA A 69 -1.32 2.11 3.36
C ALA A 69 -0.20 2.68 4.26
N LYS A 70 0.84 3.28 3.68
CA LYS A 70 1.90 3.97 4.44
C LYS A 70 1.46 5.35 4.94
N TYR A 71 0.66 6.08 4.17
CA TYR A 71 0.19 7.42 4.53
C TYR A 71 -0.90 7.41 5.60
N ARG A 72 -1.87 6.48 5.51
CA ARG A 72 -3.00 6.37 6.44
C ARG A 72 -2.82 5.33 7.55
N GLY A 73 -1.96 4.35 7.32
CA GLY A 73 -1.82 3.16 8.16
C GLY A 73 -2.60 1.97 7.62
N ILE A 74 -2.07 0.76 7.84
CA ILE A 74 -2.63 -0.51 7.36
C ILE A 74 -4.01 -0.75 7.99
N ASP A 75 -4.13 -0.57 9.31
CA ASP A 75 -5.39 -0.75 10.03
C ASP A 75 -6.47 0.22 9.57
N TRP A 76 -6.09 1.48 9.26
CA TRP A 76 -7.03 2.46 8.72
C TRP A 76 -7.59 2.00 7.37
N VAL A 77 -6.74 1.48 6.48
CA VAL A 77 -7.18 0.97 5.17
C VAL A 77 -8.13 -0.22 5.35
N TYR A 78 -7.78 -1.18 6.20
CA TYR A 78 -8.63 -2.34 6.48
C TYR A 78 -9.99 -1.90 7.07
N SER A 79 -9.99 -1.05 8.09
CA SER A 79 -11.21 -0.54 8.70
C SER A 79 -12.03 0.32 7.75
N TYR A 80 -11.40 1.05 6.82
CA TYR A 80 -12.10 1.80 5.78
C TYR A 80 -12.82 0.85 4.83
N LEU A 81 -12.17 -0.22 4.36
CA LEU A 81 -12.81 -1.21 3.49
C LEU A 81 -13.94 -1.96 4.22
N MET A 82 -13.76 -2.29 5.50
CA MET A 82 -14.80 -2.94 6.30
C MET A 82 -15.93 -2.00 6.76
N GLY A 83 -15.75 -0.69 6.63
CA GLY A 83 -16.63 0.33 7.22
C GLY A 83 -17.79 0.79 6.33
N PHE A 84 -17.98 0.18 5.15
CA PHE A 84 -19.06 0.55 4.24
C PHE A 84 -20.42 0.02 4.71
N TYR A 85 -21.44 0.87 4.67
CA TYR A 85 -22.82 0.52 4.98
C TYR A 85 -23.79 1.15 3.99
N LYS A 86 -24.97 0.53 3.81
CA LYS A 86 -26.02 1.05 2.92
C LYS A 86 -26.61 2.33 3.52
N ASP A 87 -26.66 3.39 2.72
CA ASP A 87 -27.20 4.70 3.10
C ASP A 87 -27.99 5.26 1.90
N SER A 88 -29.32 5.26 2.01
CA SER A 88 -30.20 5.74 0.94
C SER A 88 -30.12 7.25 0.73
N SER A 89 -29.54 8.00 1.66
CA SER A 89 -29.30 9.43 1.51
C SER A 89 -27.99 9.75 0.79
N ALA A 90 -27.06 8.79 0.74
CA ALA A 90 -25.78 8.96 0.06
C ALA A 90 -25.94 8.85 -1.47
N PRO A 91 -25.22 9.65 -2.27
CA PRO A 91 -25.34 9.64 -3.74
C PRO A 91 -25.05 8.28 -4.38
N THR A 92 -24.18 7.47 -3.77
CA THR A 92 -23.78 6.15 -4.26
C THR A 92 -24.62 5.01 -3.66
N GLY A 93 -25.56 5.33 -2.76
CA GLY A 93 -26.30 4.36 -1.95
C GLY A 93 -25.49 3.75 -0.79
N TYR A 94 -24.24 4.17 -0.60
CA TYR A 94 -23.35 3.70 0.46
C TYR A 94 -22.61 4.85 1.12
N ASN A 95 -22.32 4.68 2.40
CA ASN A 95 -21.52 5.60 3.19
C ASN A 95 -20.50 4.81 4.02
N ASN A 96 -19.63 5.49 4.78
CA ASN A 96 -18.54 4.85 5.51
C ASN A 96 -18.41 5.37 6.95
N HIS A 97 -18.21 4.46 7.90
CA HIS A 97 -18.07 4.81 9.32
C HIS A 97 -16.82 5.62 9.67
N LEU A 98 -15.75 5.56 8.86
CA LEU A 98 -14.53 6.34 9.07
C LEU A 98 -14.49 7.63 8.25
N LEU A 99 -15.14 7.64 7.09
CA LEU A 99 -15.18 8.78 6.19
C LEU A 99 -16.63 9.08 5.83
N GLU A 100 -17.26 9.96 6.62
CA GLU A 100 -18.62 10.41 6.35
C GLU A 100 -18.72 11.08 4.97
N ASN A 101 -19.81 10.79 4.28
CA ASN A 101 -20.09 11.29 2.93
C ASN A 101 -19.01 10.90 1.92
N VAL A 102 -18.49 9.67 2.04
CA VAL A 102 -17.52 9.11 1.11
C VAL A 102 -18.03 9.14 -0.33
N ALA A 103 -17.20 9.65 -1.23
CA ALA A 103 -17.52 9.69 -2.66
C ALA A 103 -17.36 8.33 -3.35
N MET A 104 -16.56 7.43 -2.75
CA MET A 104 -16.29 6.10 -3.28
C MET A 104 -17.55 5.22 -3.17
N PRO A 105 -18.06 4.67 -4.29
CA PRO A 105 -19.10 3.64 -4.23
C PRO A 105 -18.58 2.37 -3.55
N TRP A 106 -19.48 1.57 -3.00
CA TRP A 106 -19.10 0.27 -2.46
C TRP A 106 -18.89 -0.78 -3.56
N VAL A 107 -17.71 -0.76 -4.19
CA VAL A 107 -17.35 -1.62 -5.33
C VAL A 107 -17.28 -3.12 -4.97
N MET A 108 -17.27 -3.47 -3.69
CA MET A 108 -17.21 -4.84 -3.19
C MET A 108 -18.55 -5.34 -2.63
N ALA A 109 -19.66 -4.61 -2.86
CA ALA A 109 -20.98 -5.01 -2.40
C ALA A 109 -21.37 -6.43 -2.81
N SER A 110 -21.21 -6.75 -4.10
CA SER A 110 -21.55 -8.08 -4.62
C SER A 110 -20.66 -9.18 -4.07
N LEU A 111 -19.36 -8.90 -3.86
CA LEU A 111 -18.43 -9.83 -3.25
C LEU A 111 -18.79 -10.07 -1.77
N GLN A 112 -19.14 -9.00 -1.04
CA GLN A 112 -19.57 -9.11 0.35
C GLN A 112 -20.87 -9.90 0.50
N GLU A 113 -21.83 -9.70 -0.40
CA GLU A 113 -23.11 -10.44 -0.39
C GLU A 113 -22.92 -11.92 -0.79
N ALA A 114 -21.92 -12.24 -1.60
CA ALA A 114 -21.65 -13.61 -2.07
C ALA A 114 -20.75 -14.43 -1.12
N SER A 115 -20.00 -13.79 -0.23
CA SER A 115 -19.03 -14.43 0.67
C SER A 115 -19.57 -14.57 2.10
N SER A 116 -19.02 -15.51 2.87
CA SER A 116 -19.24 -15.52 4.32
C SER A 116 -18.52 -14.33 4.99
N GLU A 117 -18.97 -13.90 6.17
CA GLU A 117 -18.32 -12.79 6.89
C GLU A 117 -16.81 -13.02 7.13
N LYS A 118 -16.45 -14.26 7.46
CA LYS A 118 -15.05 -14.66 7.68
C LYS A 118 -14.24 -14.55 6.39
N GLU A 119 -14.74 -15.13 5.31
CA GLU A 119 -14.08 -15.10 4.00
C GLU A 119 -13.92 -13.68 3.48
N PHE A 120 -14.96 -12.86 3.59
CA PHE A 120 -14.90 -11.46 3.19
C PHE A 120 -13.83 -10.69 3.98
N SER A 121 -13.77 -10.92 5.30
CA SER A 121 -12.77 -10.33 6.17
C SER A 121 -11.35 -10.77 5.82
N GLU A 122 -11.15 -12.04 5.46
CA GLU A 122 -9.86 -12.58 4.97
C GLU A 122 -9.46 -11.92 3.64
N LEU A 123 -10.38 -11.80 2.68
CA LEU A 123 -10.13 -11.09 1.42
C LEU A 123 -9.76 -9.61 1.63
N MET A 124 -10.42 -8.93 2.57
CA MET A 124 -10.09 -7.53 2.88
C MET A 124 -8.73 -7.41 3.56
N ARG A 125 -8.34 -8.39 4.38
CA ARG A 125 -6.99 -8.47 4.95
C ARG A 125 -5.94 -8.68 3.88
N ASP A 126 -6.18 -9.61 2.95
CA ASP A 126 -5.24 -9.89 1.85
C ASP A 126 -5.09 -8.69 0.93
N LEU A 127 -6.19 -8.00 0.60
CA LEU A 127 -6.15 -6.76 -0.18
C LEU A 127 -5.36 -5.67 0.55
N THR A 128 -5.59 -5.51 1.86
CA THR A 128 -4.87 -4.52 2.67
C THR A 128 -3.37 -4.87 2.77
N ASN A 129 -3.03 -6.15 2.94
CA ASN A 129 -1.66 -6.64 2.95
C ASN A 129 -0.97 -6.39 1.61
N PHE A 130 -1.68 -6.60 0.50
CA PHE A 130 -1.18 -6.28 -0.83
C PHE A 130 -0.92 -4.76 -0.98
N MET A 131 -1.81 -3.91 -0.49
CA MET A 131 -1.60 -2.45 -0.48
C MET A 131 -0.41 -2.04 0.41
N ALA A 132 -0.21 -2.73 1.54
CA ALA A 132 0.96 -2.52 2.40
C ALA A 132 2.26 -2.92 1.71
N TYR A 133 2.26 -4.04 0.98
CA TYR A 133 3.37 -4.46 0.12
C TYR A 133 3.65 -3.41 -0.96
N MET A 134 2.64 -2.94 -1.68
CA MET A 134 2.82 -1.89 -2.71
C MET A 134 3.40 -0.60 -2.12
N SER A 135 3.03 -0.26 -0.89
CA SER A 135 3.58 0.92 -0.21
C SER A 135 5.03 0.75 0.23
N GLU A 136 5.52 -0.49 0.36
CA GLU A 136 6.87 -0.77 0.82
C GLU A 136 7.42 -2.15 0.37
N PRO A 137 7.71 -2.35 -0.93
CA PRO A 137 8.11 -3.67 -1.45
C PRO A 137 9.47 -4.14 -0.92
N VAL A 138 10.34 -3.23 -0.47
CA VAL A 138 11.66 -3.54 0.09
C VAL A 138 11.65 -3.81 1.59
N ARG A 139 10.47 -3.86 2.22
CA ARG A 139 10.33 -4.06 3.68
C ARG A 139 11.08 -5.29 4.21
N PRO A 140 10.97 -6.49 3.59
CA PRO A 140 11.68 -7.67 4.07
C PRO A 140 13.21 -7.51 4.06
N PHE A 141 13.72 -6.83 3.03
CA PHE A 141 15.15 -6.50 2.92
C PHE A 141 15.56 -5.50 4.00
N ARG A 142 14.80 -4.42 4.19
CA ARG A 142 15.12 -3.39 5.19
C ARG A 142 15.17 -3.98 6.60
N GLU A 143 14.18 -4.78 6.99
CA GLU A 143 14.08 -5.35 8.33
C GLU A 143 15.17 -6.41 8.58
N SER A 144 15.46 -7.25 7.58
CA SER A 144 16.52 -8.25 7.69
C SER A 144 17.92 -7.64 7.74
N PHE A 145 18.19 -6.55 7.00
CA PHE A 145 19.47 -5.86 7.06
C PHE A 145 19.63 -4.98 8.30
N GLY A 146 18.53 -4.43 8.82
CA GLY A 146 18.52 -3.53 9.98
C GLY A 146 19.21 -4.12 11.21
N LYS A 147 19.05 -5.42 11.48
CA LYS A 147 19.73 -6.10 12.61
C LYS A 147 21.26 -6.07 12.51
N TYR A 148 21.79 -6.21 11.29
CA TYR A 148 23.25 -6.18 11.07
C TYR A 148 23.78 -4.75 11.20
N VAL A 149 23.05 -3.76 10.68
CA VAL A 149 23.39 -2.34 10.82
C VAL A 149 23.40 -1.95 12.30
N LEU A 150 22.37 -2.30 13.07
CA LEU A 150 22.32 -2.03 14.51
C LEU A 150 23.46 -2.71 15.28
N GLY A 151 23.79 -3.96 14.94
CA GLY A 151 24.94 -4.67 15.51
C GLY A 151 26.27 -3.95 15.24
N PHE A 152 26.51 -3.56 13.99
CA PHE A 152 27.69 -2.78 13.60
C PHE A 152 27.76 -1.44 14.34
N LEU A 153 26.65 -0.70 14.41
CA LEU A 153 26.59 0.58 15.10
C LEU A 153 26.86 0.44 16.62
N MET A 154 26.40 -0.64 17.26
CA MET A 154 26.72 -0.90 18.67
C MET A 154 28.21 -1.17 18.88
N ILE A 155 28.84 -1.96 18.02
CA ILE A 155 30.29 -2.24 18.08
C ILE A 155 31.06 -0.93 17.89
N LEU A 156 30.73 -0.17 16.84
CA LEU A 156 31.37 1.11 16.55
C LEU A 156 31.18 2.10 17.71
N LEU A 157 30.00 2.17 18.32
CA LEU A 157 29.72 3.02 19.48
C LEU A 157 30.65 2.69 20.65
N VAL A 158 30.87 1.40 20.94
CA VAL A 158 31.79 0.97 22.00
C VAL A 158 33.23 1.36 21.64
N SER A 159 33.69 1.08 20.41
CA SER A 159 35.04 1.44 19.96
C SER A 159 35.30 2.94 20.02
N VAL A 160 34.36 3.76 19.56
CA VAL A 160 34.45 5.22 19.61
C VAL A 160 34.42 5.73 21.04
N ARG A 161 33.62 5.12 21.93
CA ARG A 161 33.59 5.48 23.36
C ARG A 161 34.91 5.16 24.05
N LEU A 162 35.51 4.01 23.78
CA LEU A 162 36.84 3.65 24.29
C LEU A 162 37.91 4.60 23.77
N LEU A 163 37.89 4.91 22.46
CA LEU A 163 38.81 5.88 21.86
C LEU A 163 38.65 7.28 22.47
N LYS A 164 37.40 7.74 22.70
CA LYS A 164 37.13 8.99 23.39
C LYS A 164 37.73 8.98 24.80
N ASN A 165 37.53 7.90 25.56
CA ASN A 165 38.05 7.81 26.92
C ASN A 165 39.58 7.95 26.95
N GLU A 166 40.29 7.32 26.00
CA GLU A 166 41.75 7.44 25.93
C GLU A 166 42.19 8.85 25.50
N TYR A 167 41.57 9.42 24.47
CA TYR A 167 41.94 10.76 23.97
C TYR A 167 41.72 11.87 25.00
N TRP A 168 40.69 11.73 25.84
CA TRP A 168 40.34 12.72 26.86
C TRP A 168 41.01 12.47 28.21
N ARG A 169 41.83 11.42 28.35
CA ARG A 169 42.54 11.14 29.61
C ARG A 169 43.43 12.32 30.01
N ASP A 170 44.25 12.80 29.07
CA ASP A 170 45.27 13.81 29.34
C ASP A 170 44.70 15.20 29.64
N MET A 171 43.49 15.52 29.16
CA MET A 171 42.82 16.80 29.48
C MET A 171 42.10 16.79 30.84
N ASN A 172 41.79 15.61 31.37
CA ASN A 172 41.10 15.47 32.65
C ASN A 172 42.07 15.27 33.83
N GLU A 173 43.35 15.03 33.58
CA GLU A 173 44.41 14.87 34.59
C GLU A 173 45.15 16.19 34.93
N GLN A 174 44.78 17.32 34.32
CA GLN A 174 45.19 18.69 34.70
C GLN A 174 44.12 19.39 35.52
#